data_AF-A0A3Q2Z768-F1
#
_entry.id   AF-A0A3Q2Z768-F1
#
_cell.length_a   1.000
_cell.length_b   1.000
_cell.length_c   1.000
_cell.angle_alpha   90.00
_cell.angle_beta   90.00
_cell.angle_gamma   90.00
#
_symmetry.space_group_name_H-M   'P 1'
#
loop_
_entity.id
_entity.type
_entity.pdbx_description
1 polymer ?
#
loop_
_entity_poly.entity_id
_entity_poly.type
_entity_poly.pdbx_seq_one_letter_code
_entity_poly.pdbx_strand_id
1 'polypeptide(L)'
;MLLTDTVSSDVKDVGNNSIKCHTPPLMGYLDQPPLTLHRTSYMHMNFCNEHNVPECVLSLGLPPVWTQSGSSSDVNVVSLLNCVYELLQLHRRGLQTVENMEMEQLKSSNSVDSLQLTITRLKEQLELAKRENTGLLERERQLQLKVKSLQNSLKSEKEEIHKLQNIVSSRASQYNHEMKRKERELNKLKERLNQLLVDKKEKRLAIDVSNKLGRADGKRSLWKTEKTVAKHEGEMYKTLLRDYESRQKELLLENAELRKVLKQMKKEMVAILSSRKPNVNGDKQDNGVDSDEEEEGIDSCKESVELFSVHAREKLTNGVRRQLKKLKTHVERLDSRVHLGGTIFCEDTENVPQDTSKEMGKLRLEARQCKDYIQKQQHLLQQKLSAQCEEETSAMLADCHMFQEKDCLRDEWKTLEGQRKSFERERRNFTEAAIRLSEEVIVKSNAIKVQLNVANRDFVCALIFAHFGSKLSPIGP
;
A
#
# COMPACT_ATOMS: atom_id res chain seq x y z
N MET A 1 -16.08 -48.88 -4.49
CA MET A 1 -17.01 -47.79 -4.11
C MET A 1 -16.16 -46.53 -3.94
N LEU A 2 -15.82 -45.91 -5.07
CA LEU A 2 -16.45 -44.68 -5.57
C LEU A 2 -16.21 -43.50 -4.64
N LEU A 3 -15.16 -42.73 -4.93
CA LEU A 3 -15.24 -41.28 -5.14
C LEU A 3 -14.02 -40.88 -5.97
N THR A 4 -14.32 -40.49 -7.21
CA THR A 4 -13.41 -40.14 -8.29
C THR A 4 -12.96 -38.69 -8.17
N ASP A 5 -11.67 -38.49 -8.38
CA ASP A 5 -11.03 -37.21 -8.64
C ASP A 5 -11.62 -36.53 -9.89
N THR A 6 -12.21 -35.35 -9.71
CA THR A 6 -12.41 -34.37 -10.79
C THR A 6 -12.34 -32.97 -10.20
N VAL A 7 -11.21 -32.29 -10.36
CA VAL A 7 -11.16 -30.82 -10.38
C VAL A 7 -10.45 -30.41 -11.67
N SER A 8 -11.28 -30.17 -12.68
CA SER A 8 -10.92 -29.56 -13.95
C SER A 8 -10.55 -28.09 -13.71
N SER A 9 -9.38 -27.68 -14.20
CA SER A 9 -8.96 -26.27 -14.19
C SER A 9 -9.61 -25.52 -15.34
N ASP A 10 -10.77 -24.90 -15.11
CA ASP A 10 -11.29 -23.86 -15.97
C ASP A 10 -10.65 -22.51 -15.57
N VAL A 11 -9.48 -22.22 -16.14
CA VAL A 11 -8.96 -20.85 -16.20
C VAL A 11 -9.65 -20.18 -17.39
N LYS A 12 -10.76 -19.48 -17.11
CA LYS A 12 -11.31 -18.49 -18.05
C LYS A 12 -10.35 -17.31 -18.11
N ASP A 13 -9.64 -17.19 -19.23
CA ASP A 13 -9.01 -15.95 -19.67
C ASP A 13 -10.06 -14.85 -19.74
N VAL A 14 -9.95 -13.86 -18.86
CA VAL A 14 -10.75 -12.64 -18.88
C VAL A 14 -9.84 -11.48 -19.28
N GLY A 15 -10.05 -11.00 -20.51
CA GLY A 15 -9.97 -9.56 -20.78
C GLY A 15 -8.68 -9.02 -21.40
N ASN A 16 -8.22 -9.57 -22.53
CA ASN A 16 -7.42 -8.78 -23.48
C ASN A 16 -8.35 -7.79 -24.22
N ASN A 17 -8.66 -6.65 -23.61
CA ASN A 17 -9.23 -5.52 -24.34
C ASN A 17 -8.09 -4.79 -25.06
N SER A 18 -7.78 -5.27 -26.27
CA SER A 18 -7.07 -4.46 -27.26
C SER A 18 -7.95 -3.25 -27.59
N ILE A 19 -7.60 -2.10 -27.01
CA ILE A 19 -8.11 -0.81 -27.48
C ILE A 19 -7.49 -0.60 -28.85
N LYS A 20 -8.20 -1.06 -29.88
CA LYS A 20 -8.02 -0.57 -31.25
C LYS A 20 -8.35 0.92 -31.22
N CYS A 21 -7.30 1.74 -31.23
CA CYS A 21 -7.41 3.14 -31.60
C CYS A 21 -7.93 3.21 -33.04
N HIS A 22 -9.24 3.31 -33.19
CA HIS A 22 -9.86 3.66 -34.45
C HIS A 22 -9.51 5.12 -34.74
N THR A 23 -8.56 5.31 -35.65
CA THR A 23 -8.34 6.58 -36.33
C THR A 23 -9.65 6.99 -36.99
N PRO A 24 -10.22 8.18 -36.72
CA PRO A 24 -11.34 8.68 -37.50
C PRO A 24 -10.86 8.98 -38.92
N PRO A 25 -11.67 8.69 -39.96
CA PRO A 25 -11.30 9.02 -41.33
C PRO A 25 -11.24 10.55 -41.46
N LEU A 26 -10.11 11.03 -41.96
CA LEU A 26 -9.94 12.39 -42.45
C LEU A 26 -11.09 12.70 -43.42
N MET A 27 -11.97 13.62 -42.99
CA MET A 27 -12.95 14.27 -43.84
C MET A 27 -12.22 14.92 -45.02
N GLY A 28 -12.49 14.40 -46.22
CA GLY A 28 -11.98 14.93 -47.46
C GLY A 28 -12.49 16.35 -47.67
N TYR A 29 -11.60 17.32 -47.53
CA TYR A 29 -11.79 18.61 -48.15
C TYR A 29 -11.53 18.44 -49.65
N LEU A 30 -12.54 18.77 -50.45
CA LEU A 30 -12.42 18.88 -51.90
C LEU A 30 -11.33 19.90 -52.24
N ASP A 31 -10.23 19.41 -52.81
CA ASP A 31 -9.41 20.20 -53.73
C ASP A 31 -10.26 20.45 -54.99
N GLN A 32 -10.85 21.64 -55.09
CA GLN A 32 -11.22 22.19 -56.38
C GLN A 32 -10.00 22.95 -56.94
N PRO A 33 -9.54 22.62 -58.17
CA PRO A 33 -8.52 23.43 -58.83
C PRO A 33 -9.09 24.83 -59.12
N PRO A 34 -8.26 25.88 -59.12
CA PRO A 34 -8.74 27.21 -59.47
C PRO A 34 -9.26 27.16 -60.91
N LEU A 35 -10.54 27.46 -61.06
CA LEU A 35 -11.17 27.63 -62.36
C LEU A 35 -10.32 28.61 -63.17
N THR A 36 -9.75 28.08 -64.25
CA THR A 36 -9.21 28.87 -65.35
C THR A 36 -10.19 29.98 -65.66
N LEU A 37 -9.75 31.23 -65.53
CA LEU A 37 -10.43 32.44 -65.97
C LEU A 37 -10.69 32.32 -67.48
N HIS A 38 -11.80 31.69 -67.83
CA HIS A 38 -12.36 31.78 -69.16
C HIS A 38 -12.73 33.25 -69.34
N ARG A 39 -11.93 33.95 -70.14
CA ARG A 39 -12.19 35.29 -70.65
C ARG A 39 -13.42 35.23 -71.54
N THR A 40 -14.61 35.15 -70.94
CA THR A 40 -15.86 35.32 -71.65
C THR A 40 -15.97 36.78 -72.05
N SER A 41 -15.86 36.99 -73.36
CA SER A 41 -16.09 38.23 -74.07
C SER A 41 -17.49 38.77 -73.75
N TYR A 42 -17.61 39.63 -72.73
CA TYR A 42 -18.80 40.43 -72.51
C TYR A 42 -18.92 41.42 -73.68
N MET A 43 -19.96 41.21 -74.47
CA MET A 43 -20.44 42.12 -75.51
C MET A 43 -20.57 43.52 -74.91
N HIS A 44 -19.75 44.46 -75.38
CA HIS A 44 -19.75 45.86 -74.95
C HIS A 44 -21.03 46.52 -75.45
N MET A 45 -22.04 46.63 -74.58
CA MET A 45 -23.05 47.67 -74.70
C MET A 45 -22.40 48.96 -74.19
N ASN A 46 -22.07 49.87 -75.11
CA ASN A 46 -21.44 51.15 -74.74
C ASN A 46 -22.37 51.93 -73.80
N PHE A 47 -21.86 52.29 -72.63
CA PHE A 47 -22.56 53.09 -71.61
C PHE A 47 -23.00 54.46 -72.16
N CYS A 48 -22.16 55.05 -73.00
CA CYS A 48 -22.37 56.34 -73.64
C CYS A 48 -22.38 56.17 -75.17
N ASN A 49 -23.35 56.81 -75.83
CA ASN A 49 -23.54 56.94 -77.27
C ASN A 49 -23.82 58.44 -77.57
N GLU A 50 -23.74 58.85 -78.83
CA GLU A 50 -23.85 60.28 -79.21
C GLU A 50 -25.12 61.00 -78.71
N HIS A 51 -26.19 60.26 -78.42
CA HIS A 51 -27.48 60.81 -77.98
C HIS A 51 -27.70 60.88 -76.47
N ASN A 52 -26.90 60.16 -75.65
CA ASN A 52 -27.11 60.08 -74.20
C ASN A 52 -25.97 60.72 -73.38
N VAL A 53 -25.03 61.37 -74.05
CA VAL A 53 -23.86 62.04 -73.46
C VAL A 53 -24.17 62.93 -72.25
N PRO A 54 -25.13 63.88 -72.30
CA PRO A 54 -25.42 64.73 -71.14
C PRO A 54 -25.97 63.95 -69.93
N GLU A 55 -26.71 62.88 -70.16
CA GLU A 55 -27.29 62.02 -69.10
C GLU A 55 -26.23 61.10 -68.47
N CYS A 56 -25.28 60.60 -69.27
CA CYS A 56 -24.14 59.81 -68.80
C CYS A 56 -23.19 60.63 -67.92
N VAL A 57 -22.92 61.90 -68.26
CA VAL A 57 -22.05 62.80 -67.46
C VAL A 57 -22.65 63.06 -66.07
N LEU A 58 -23.97 63.30 -66.02
CA LEU A 58 -24.71 63.43 -64.76
C LEU A 58 -24.70 62.14 -63.94
N SER A 59 -24.84 60.98 -64.60
CA SER A 59 -24.82 59.66 -63.95
C SER A 59 -23.45 59.29 -63.35
N LEU A 60 -22.37 59.88 -63.88
CA LEU A 60 -21.01 59.77 -63.33
C LEU A 60 -20.74 60.76 -62.18
N GLY A 61 -21.71 61.61 -61.82
CA GLY A 61 -21.60 62.61 -60.77
C GLY A 61 -20.76 63.83 -61.18
N LEU A 62 -20.53 64.03 -62.48
CA LEU A 62 -19.77 65.16 -63.01
C LEU A 62 -20.73 66.28 -63.45
N PRO A 63 -20.46 67.55 -63.13
CA PRO A 63 -21.30 68.67 -63.60
C PRO A 63 -21.20 68.80 -65.14
N PRO A 64 -22.32 68.98 -65.86
CA PRO A 64 -22.32 69.07 -67.32
C PRO A 64 -21.88 70.48 -67.75
N VAL A 65 -20.60 70.78 -67.65
CA VAL A 65 -20.05 72.06 -68.13
C VAL A 65 -19.56 71.88 -69.55
N TRP A 66 -20.46 72.04 -70.53
CA TRP A 66 -20.13 72.01 -71.95
C TRP A 66 -20.05 73.45 -72.47
N THR A 67 -18.90 74.10 -72.34
CA THR A 67 -18.62 75.34 -73.08
C THR A 67 -18.09 74.99 -74.46
N GLN A 68 -18.93 75.20 -75.48
CA GLN A 68 -18.55 75.14 -76.89
C GLN A 68 -17.45 76.19 -77.14
N SER A 69 -16.20 75.76 -77.22
CA SER A 69 -15.11 76.57 -77.75
C SER A 69 -14.52 75.85 -78.95
N GLY A 70 -14.60 76.51 -80.10
CA GLY A 70 -14.08 76.01 -81.35
C GLY A 70 -12.56 76.12 -81.37
N SER A 71 -11.88 74.99 -81.31
CA SER A 71 -10.66 74.70 -82.11
C SER A 71 -10.10 73.32 -81.79
N SER A 72 -10.10 72.46 -82.82
CA SER A 72 -9.14 71.38 -83.11
C SER A 72 -8.45 70.65 -81.95
N SER A 73 -9.17 69.74 -81.30
CA SER A 73 -8.63 68.42 -80.99
C SER A 73 -9.81 67.46 -80.88
N ASP A 74 -9.94 66.54 -81.84
CA ASP A 74 -11.01 65.53 -81.94
C ASP A 74 -10.91 64.49 -80.81
N VAL A 75 -11.09 64.90 -79.56
CA VAL A 75 -11.25 63.96 -78.46
C VAL A 75 -12.69 63.48 -78.50
N ASN A 76 -12.88 62.24 -78.95
CA ASN A 76 -14.20 61.61 -78.96
C ASN A 76 -14.70 61.47 -77.51
N VAL A 77 -15.55 62.39 -77.07
CA VAL A 77 -16.06 62.45 -75.69
C VAL A 77 -16.86 61.20 -75.33
N VAL A 78 -17.53 60.58 -76.31
CA VAL A 78 -18.23 59.30 -76.15
C VAL A 78 -17.23 58.19 -75.80
N SER A 79 -16.09 58.12 -76.50
CA SER A 79 -15.02 57.16 -76.18
C SER A 79 -14.42 57.44 -74.80
N LEU A 80 -14.19 58.71 -74.43
CA LEU A 80 -13.66 59.08 -73.12
C LEU A 80 -14.61 58.71 -71.98
N LEU A 81 -15.91 59.01 -72.10
CA LEU A 81 -16.91 58.66 -71.08
C LEU A 81 -17.08 57.16 -70.92
N ASN A 82 -17.05 56.40 -72.01
CA ASN A 82 -17.02 54.94 -71.96
C ASN A 82 -15.74 54.43 -71.26
N CYS A 83 -14.56 54.99 -71.55
CA CYS A 83 -13.32 54.63 -70.85
C CYS A 83 -13.37 54.95 -69.34
N VAL A 84 -13.90 56.11 -68.95
CA VAL A 84 -14.07 56.50 -67.54
C VAL A 84 -15.07 55.58 -66.84
N TYR A 85 -16.16 55.24 -67.52
CA TYR A 85 -17.14 54.28 -67.02
C TYR A 85 -16.52 52.90 -66.82
N GLU A 86 -15.77 52.38 -67.79
CA GLU A 86 -15.04 51.11 -67.66
C GLU A 86 -14.02 51.15 -66.51
N LEU A 87 -13.31 52.27 -66.33
CA LEU A 87 -12.38 52.47 -65.21
C LEU A 87 -13.11 52.46 -63.86
N LEU A 88 -14.26 53.12 -63.75
CA LEU A 88 -15.08 53.11 -62.53
C LEU A 88 -15.68 51.73 -62.24
N GLN A 89 -16.13 51.01 -63.27
CA GLN A 89 -16.61 49.65 -63.13
C GLN A 89 -15.49 48.69 -62.75
N LEU A 90 -14.28 48.89 -63.27
CA LEU A 90 -13.09 48.15 -62.86
C LEU A 90 -12.73 48.46 -61.41
N HIS A 91 -12.77 49.73 -60.98
CA HIS A 91 -12.51 50.12 -59.61
C HIS A 91 -13.54 49.54 -58.62
N ARG A 92 -14.84 49.61 -58.95
CA ARG A 92 -15.92 49.01 -58.13
C ARG A 92 -15.79 47.50 -58.02
N ARG A 93 -15.50 46.80 -59.12
CA ARG A 93 -15.21 45.35 -59.09
C ARG A 93 -13.96 45.04 -58.25
N GLY A 94 -12.93 45.90 -58.34
CA GLY A 94 -11.72 45.81 -57.53
C GLY A 94 -12.02 45.92 -56.04
N LEU A 95 -12.76 46.95 -55.62
CA LEU A 95 -13.21 47.13 -54.23
C LEU A 95 -14.01 45.93 -53.73
N GLN A 96 -15.01 45.48 -54.49
CA GLN A 96 -15.81 44.31 -54.11
C GLN A 96 -14.94 43.03 -53.98
N THR A 97 -13.92 42.87 -54.81
CA THR A 97 -12.98 41.75 -54.72
C THR A 97 -12.13 41.85 -53.44
N VAL A 98 -11.66 43.04 -53.08
CA VAL A 98 -10.92 43.28 -51.83
C VAL A 98 -11.79 42.98 -50.62
N GLU A 99 -13.02 43.52 -50.56
CA GLU A 99 -13.97 43.24 -49.47
C GLU A 99 -14.25 41.74 -49.32
N ASN A 100 -14.43 41.02 -50.44
CA ASN A 100 -14.61 39.56 -50.41
C ASN A 100 -13.37 38.84 -49.87
N MET A 101 -12.16 39.26 -50.26
CA MET A 101 -10.92 38.68 -49.74
C MET A 101 -10.74 38.96 -48.24
N GLU A 102 -11.08 40.15 -47.76
CA GLU A 102 -11.05 40.50 -46.33
C GLU A 102 -12.03 39.65 -45.52
N MET A 103 -13.24 39.43 -46.03
CA MET A 103 -14.22 38.53 -45.39
C MET A 103 -13.71 37.08 -45.31
N GLU A 104 -13.14 36.55 -46.39
CA GLU A 104 -12.57 35.20 -46.39
C GLU A 104 -11.33 35.08 -45.50
N GLN A 105 -10.51 36.14 -45.42
CA GLN A 105 -9.41 36.22 -44.47
C GLN A 105 -9.91 36.17 -43.02
N LEU A 106 -10.96 36.92 -42.68
CA LEU A 106 -11.54 36.88 -41.33
C LEU A 106 -12.13 35.50 -41.00
N LYS A 107 -12.86 34.88 -41.94
CA LYS A 107 -13.41 33.53 -41.76
C LYS A 107 -12.32 32.48 -41.55
N SER A 108 -11.28 32.51 -42.38
CA SER A 108 -10.14 31.58 -42.26
C SER A 108 -9.35 31.81 -40.97
N SER A 109 -9.12 33.07 -40.57
CA SER A 109 -8.49 33.40 -39.28
C SER A 109 -9.28 32.81 -38.11
N ASN A 110 -10.60 33.04 -38.05
CA ASN A 110 -11.46 32.48 -37.00
C ASN A 110 -11.44 30.94 -36.99
N SER A 111 -11.39 30.31 -38.17
CA SER A 111 -11.26 28.87 -38.28
C SER A 111 -9.93 28.37 -37.70
N VAL A 112 -8.82 29.04 -38.03
CA VAL A 112 -7.49 28.74 -37.48
C VAL A 112 -7.49 28.87 -35.96
N ASP A 113 -8.06 29.95 -35.40
CA ASP A 113 -8.14 30.15 -33.95
C ASP A 113 -8.95 29.04 -33.27
N SER A 114 -10.10 28.65 -33.86
CA SER A 114 -10.91 27.54 -33.35
C SER A 114 -10.15 26.21 -33.36
N LEU A 115 -9.39 25.95 -34.43
CA LEU A 115 -8.56 24.75 -34.53
C LEU A 115 -7.42 24.78 -33.51
N GLN A 116 -6.75 25.92 -33.33
CA GLN A 116 -5.70 26.09 -32.33
C GLN A 116 -6.22 25.80 -30.91
N LEU A 117 -7.39 26.30 -30.54
CA LEU A 117 -8.05 26.00 -29.26
C LEU A 117 -8.36 24.51 -29.10
N THR A 118 -8.82 23.84 -30.17
CA THR A 118 -9.04 22.39 -30.09
C THR A 118 -7.73 21.62 -29.95
N ILE A 119 -6.66 22.06 -30.62
CA ILE A 119 -5.33 21.45 -30.54
C ILE A 119 -4.76 21.59 -29.13
N THR A 120 -4.84 22.77 -28.50
CA THR A 120 -4.36 22.96 -27.11
C THR A 120 -5.12 22.08 -26.13
N ARG A 121 -6.46 22.05 -26.21
CA ARG A 121 -7.29 21.17 -25.38
C ARG A 121 -6.94 19.70 -25.53
N LEU A 122 -6.74 19.21 -26.76
CA LEU A 122 -6.36 17.82 -27.01
C LEU A 122 -4.96 17.49 -26.49
N LYS A 123 -4.01 18.44 -26.58
CA LYS A 123 -2.67 18.30 -26.00
C LYS A 123 -2.74 18.18 -24.47
N GLU A 124 -3.54 19.01 -23.81
CA GLU A 124 -3.74 18.94 -22.35
C GLU A 124 -4.34 17.60 -21.92
N GLN A 125 -5.37 17.12 -22.62
CA GLN A 125 -5.96 15.81 -22.37
C GLN A 125 -4.96 14.67 -22.57
N LEU A 126 -4.13 14.74 -23.61
CA LEU A 126 -3.07 13.77 -23.86
C LEU A 126 -2.05 13.76 -22.71
N GLU A 127 -1.61 14.93 -22.24
CA GLU A 127 -0.66 15.04 -21.14
C GLU A 127 -1.26 14.58 -19.80
N LEU A 128 -2.55 14.82 -19.56
CA LEU A 128 -3.27 14.25 -18.42
C LEU A 128 -3.32 12.72 -18.48
N ALA A 129 -3.75 12.16 -19.62
CA ALA A 129 -3.81 10.72 -19.82
C ALA A 129 -2.43 10.05 -19.69
N LYS A 130 -1.35 10.70 -20.17
CA LYS A 130 0.03 10.22 -19.96
C LYS A 130 0.39 10.15 -18.49
N ARG A 131 0.11 11.21 -17.71
CA ARG A 131 0.38 11.22 -16.26
C ARG A 131 -0.41 10.14 -15.53
N GLU A 132 -1.70 9.98 -15.84
CA GLU A 132 -2.53 8.91 -15.27
C GLU A 132 -1.97 7.52 -15.58
N ASN A 133 -1.56 7.29 -16.83
CA ASN A 133 -0.95 6.03 -17.25
C ASN A 133 0.35 5.73 -16.48
N THR A 134 1.23 6.72 -16.31
CA THR A 134 2.43 6.54 -15.47
C THR A 134 2.09 6.18 -14.02
N GLY A 135 1.04 6.78 -13.45
CA GLY A 135 0.56 6.43 -12.11
C GLY A 135 -0.05 5.01 -12.04
N LEU A 136 -0.72 4.56 -13.09
CA LEU A 136 -1.22 3.19 -13.18
C LEU A 136 -0.08 2.17 -13.29
N LEU A 137 0.93 2.43 -14.12
CA LEU A 137 2.11 1.56 -14.26
C LEU A 137 2.87 1.39 -12.94
N GLU A 138 3.03 2.46 -12.15
CA GLU A 138 3.70 2.35 -10.84
C GLU A 138 2.85 1.54 -9.83
N ARG A 139 1.52 1.71 -9.83
CA ARG A 139 0.64 0.86 -9.01
C ARG A 139 0.70 -0.60 -9.43
N GLU A 140 0.72 -0.87 -10.73
CA GLU A 140 0.88 -2.22 -11.26
C GLU A 140 2.20 -2.83 -10.79
N ARG A 141 3.31 -2.09 -10.89
CA ARG A 141 4.63 -2.52 -10.40
C ARG A 141 4.59 -2.86 -8.90
N GLN A 142 3.96 -2.03 -8.08
CA GLN A 142 3.81 -2.27 -6.64
C GLN A 142 2.99 -3.53 -6.34
N LEU A 143 1.87 -3.73 -7.06
CA LEU A 143 1.05 -4.93 -6.93
C LEU A 143 1.81 -6.18 -7.37
N GLN A 144 2.58 -6.12 -8.46
CA GLN A 144 3.43 -7.23 -8.91
C GLN A 144 4.48 -7.60 -7.86
N LEU A 145 5.11 -6.62 -7.20
CA LEU A 145 6.04 -6.87 -6.09
C LEU A 145 5.35 -7.53 -4.90
N LYS A 146 4.15 -7.06 -4.54
CA LYS A 146 3.35 -7.65 -3.45
C LYS A 146 2.97 -9.10 -3.77
N VAL A 147 2.55 -9.40 -4.99
CA VAL A 147 2.25 -10.76 -5.45
C VAL A 147 3.48 -11.65 -5.34
N LYS A 148 4.66 -11.20 -5.80
CA LYS A 148 5.91 -11.96 -5.67
C LYS A 148 6.28 -12.23 -4.21
N SER A 149 6.11 -11.24 -3.33
CA SER A 149 6.34 -11.41 -1.90
C SER A 149 5.41 -12.47 -1.30
N LEU A 150 4.11 -12.40 -1.60
CA LEU A 150 3.12 -13.37 -1.12
C LEU A 150 3.37 -14.77 -1.67
N GLN A 151 3.80 -14.89 -2.93
CA GLN A 151 4.19 -16.18 -3.52
C GLN A 151 5.39 -16.80 -2.79
N ASN A 152 6.38 -15.99 -2.40
CA ASN A 152 7.53 -16.46 -1.64
C ASN A 152 7.11 -16.92 -0.22
N SER A 153 6.28 -16.15 0.47
CA SER A 153 5.72 -16.55 1.77
C SER A 153 4.90 -17.83 1.68
N LEU A 154 4.03 -17.96 0.67
CA LEU A 154 3.26 -19.18 0.45
C LEU A 154 4.18 -20.39 0.22
N LYS A 155 5.30 -20.20 -0.50
CA LYS A 155 6.28 -21.24 -0.73
C LYS A 155 6.98 -21.66 0.58
N SER A 156 7.40 -20.71 1.41
CA SER A 156 8.03 -21.02 2.71
C SER A 156 7.07 -21.74 3.66
N GLU A 157 5.80 -21.30 3.73
CA GLU A 157 4.78 -21.98 4.53
C GLU A 157 4.51 -23.41 4.04
N LYS A 158 4.47 -23.62 2.72
CA LYS A 158 4.36 -24.98 2.16
C LYS A 158 5.55 -25.85 2.55
N GLU A 159 6.76 -25.33 2.50
CA GLU A 159 7.96 -26.07 2.92
C GLU A 159 7.91 -26.41 4.41
N GLU A 160 7.43 -25.49 5.26
CA GLU A 160 7.30 -25.72 6.71
C GLU A 160 6.23 -26.77 7.02
N ILE A 161 5.08 -26.73 6.34
CA ILE A 161 4.05 -27.77 6.44
C ILE A 161 4.63 -29.15 6.08
N HIS A 162 5.42 -29.25 5.00
CA HIS A 162 6.06 -30.51 4.62
C HIS A 162 7.05 -31.00 5.68
N LYS A 163 7.85 -30.11 6.29
CA LYS A 163 8.76 -30.47 7.40
C LYS A 163 7.97 -30.99 8.60
N LEU A 164 6.92 -30.28 9.02
CA LEU A 164 6.09 -30.68 10.15
C LEU A 164 5.38 -32.00 9.89
N GLN A 165 4.87 -32.21 8.67
CA GLN A 165 4.27 -33.48 8.26
C GLN A 165 5.26 -34.64 8.36
N ASN A 166 6.52 -34.43 7.96
CA ASN A 166 7.58 -35.42 8.12
C ASN A 166 7.88 -35.71 9.60
N ILE A 167 7.93 -34.68 10.45
CA ILE A 167 8.12 -34.84 11.90
C ILE A 167 6.96 -35.64 12.51
N VAL A 168 5.71 -35.30 12.19
CA VAL A 168 4.52 -36.01 12.69
C VAL A 168 4.54 -37.47 12.24
N SER A 169 4.83 -37.73 10.96
CA SER A 169 4.95 -39.09 10.42
C SER A 169 6.04 -39.90 11.15
N SER A 170 7.23 -39.31 11.34
CA SER A 170 8.32 -39.96 12.07
C SER A 170 7.97 -40.26 13.53
N ARG A 171 7.31 -39.33 14.23
CA ARG A 171 6.83 -39.52 15.60
C ARG A 171 5.76 -40.60 15.69
N ALA A 172 4.82 -40.63 14.75
CA ALA A 172 3.79 -41.68 14.70
C ALA A 172 4.42 -43.07 14.52
N SER A 173 5.47 -43.19 13.69
CA SER A 173 6.24 -44.43 13.57
C SER A 173 6.94 -44.79 14.89
N GLN A 174 7.63 -43.83 15.52
CA GLN A 174 8.31 -44.03 16.80
C GLN A 174 7.35 -44.50 17.91
N TYR A 175 6.20 -43.84 18.06
CA TYR A 175 5.19 -44.23 19.04
C TYR A 175 4.62 -45.62 18.76
N ASN A 176 4.39 -45.98 17.50
CA ASN A 176 3.99 -47.34 17.13
C ASN A 176 5.03 -48.39 17.55
N HIS A 177 6.33 -48.10 17.34
CA HIS A 177 7.40 -49.00 17.75
C HIS A 177 7.50 -49.14 19.28
N GLU A 178 7.38 -48.03 20.01
CA GLU A 178 7.39 -48.01 21.48
C GLU A 178 6.17 -48.73 22.06
N MET A 179 4.98 -48.48 21.52
CA MET A 179 3.74 -49.14 21.94
C MET A 179 3.84 -50.65 21.75
N LYS A 180 4.30 -51.12 20.58
CA LYS A 180 4.54 -52.57 20.34
C LYS A 180 5.59 -53.15 21.28
N ARG A 181 6.60 -52.38 21.71
CA ARG A 181 7.58 -52.82 22.70
C ARG A 181 6.95 -52.95 24.08
N LYS A 182 6.16 -51.96 24.52
CA LYS A 182 5.44 -51.99 25.80
C LYS A 182 4.42 -53.11 25.85
N GLU A 183 3.70 -53.35 24.77
CA GLU A 183 2.77 -54.48 24.65
C GLU A 183 3.50 -55.83 24.82
N ARG A 184 4.67 -56.00 24.20
CA ARG A 184 5.52 -57.19 24.40
C ARG A 184 6.01 -57.33 25.84
N GLU A 185 6.40 -56.24 26.50
CA GLU A 185 6.83 -56.25 27.91
C GLU A 185 5.66 -56.60 28.86
N LEU A 186 4.46 -56.07 28.61
CA LEU A 186 3.24 -56.40 29.35
C LEU A 186 2.85 -57.87 29.16
N ASN A 187 2.93 -58.41 27.95
CA ASN A 187 2.64 -59.82 27.70
C ASN A 187 3.62 -60.73 28.45
N LYS A 188 4.92 -60.43 28.45
CA LYS A 188 5.91 -61.17 29.25
C LYS A 188 5.63 -61.11 30.76
N LEU A 189 5.21 -59.95 31.27
CA LEU A 189 4.85 -59.80 32.68
C LEU A 189 3.58 -60.59 33.03
N LYS A 190 2.57 -60.56 32.15
CA LYS A 190 1.36 -61.38 32.29
C LYS A 190 1.69 -62.87 32.30
N GLU A 191 2.54 -63.35 31.40
CA GLU A 191 3.02 -64.74 31.37
C GLU A 191 3.73 -65.13 32.67
N ARG A 192 4.65 -64.30 33.17
CA ARG A 192 5.34 -64.54 34.46
C ARG A 192 4.38 -64.58 35.64
N LEU A 193 3.40 -63.67 35.68
CA LEU A 193 2.39 -63.65 36.73
C LEU A 193 1.54 -64.92 36.68
N ASN A 194 1.09 -65.32 35.49
CA ASN A 194 0.35 -66.55 35.30
C ASN A 194 1.16 -67.76 35.74
N GLN A 195 2.45 -67.84 35.37
CA GLN A 195 3.35 -68.89 35.83
C GLN A 195 3.46 -68.91 37.36
N LEU A 196 3.66 -67.76 38.01
CA LEU A 196 3.71 -67.69 39.48
C LEU A 196 2.39 -68.10 40.15
N LEU A 197 1.24 -67.82 39.53
CA LEU A 197 -0.07 -68.25 40.01
C LEU A 197 -0.25 -69.77 39.88
N VAL A 198 0.24 -70.38 38.80
CA VAL A 198 0.28 -71.84 38.62
C VAL A 198 1.24 -72.48 39.62
N ASP A 199 2.49 -72.00 39.70
CA ASP A 199 3.50 -72.47 40.65
C ASP A 199 3.04 -72.35 42.11
N LYS A 200 2.28 -71.30 42.47
CA LYS A 200 1.70 -71.18 43.83
C LYS A 200 0.62 -72.21 44.11
N LYS A 201 -0.16 -72.63 43.10
CA LYS A 201 -1.11 -73.74 43.26
C LYS A 201 -0.37 -75.06 43.47
N GLU A 202 0.74 -75.28 42.77
CA GLU A 202 1.58 -76.47 42.91
C GLU A 202 2.39 -76.49 44.22
N LYS A 203 2.99 -75.36 44.63
CA LYS A 203 3.78 -75.22 45.88
C LYS A 203 2.93 -75.20 47.16
N ARG A 204 1.60 -74.99 47.06
CA ARG A 204 0.70 -75.21 48.21
C ARG A 204 0.68 -76.69 48.64
N LEU A 205 1.23 -77.60 47.82
CA LEU A 205 1.43 -79.01 48.14
C LEU A 205 2.86 -79.35 48.60
N ALA A 206 3.80 -78.41 48.61
CA ALA A 206 5.19 -78.65 49.04
C ALA A 206 5.84 -77.36 49.59
N ILE A 207 5.69 -77.12 50.89
CA ILE A 207 6.55 -76.19 51.62
C ILE A 207 7.64 -77.04 52.27
N ASP A 208 8.87 -76.94 51.75
CA ASP A 208 10.06 -77.30 52.50
C ASP A 208 10.92 -76.03 52.68
N VAL A 209 11.15 -75.66 53.94
CA VAL A 209 11.86 -74.44 54.33
C VAL A 209 13.34 -74.78 54.40
N SER A 210 14.09 -74.47 53.34
CA SER A 210 15.55 -74.54 53.39
C SER A 210 16.16 -73.20 53.00
N ASN A 211 16.31 -72.33 54.01
CA ASN A 211 17.26 -71.24 53.96
C ASN A 211 18.27 -71.42 55.10
N LYS A 212 19.36 -72.16 54.83
CA LYS A 212 20.57 -72.03 55.64
C LYS A 212 21.38 -70.87 55.06
N LEU A 213 21.12 -69.67 55.57
CA LEU A 213 22.04 -68.54 55.42
C LEU A 213 23.34 -68.87 56.17
N GLY A 214 24.31 -69.43 55.45
CA GLY A 214 25.63 -69.72 55.97
C GLY A 214 26.72 -69.12 55.09
N ARG A 215 27.24 -67.96 55.48
CA ARG A 215 28.63 -67.61 55.17
C ARG A 215 29.32 -67.21 56.46
N ALA A 216 30.39 -67.94 56.78
CA ALA A 216 31.20 -67.83 57.98
C ALA A 216 32.37 -66.84 57.83
N ASP A 217 32.32 -65.92 56.86
CA ASP A 217 33.33 -64.88 56.69
C ASP A 217 32.64 -63.52 56.84
N GLY A 218 32.76 -62.93 58.03
CA GLY A 218 32.07 -61.73 58.49
C GLY A 218 32.48 -60.43 57.79
N LYS A 219 32.81 -60.46 56.50
CA LYS A 219 33.10 -59.27 55.69
C LYS A 219 31.99 -59.04 54.69
N ARG A 220 31.08 -58.14 55.05
CA ARG A 220 30.10 -57.54 54.15
C ARG A 220 30.85 -56.61 53.20
N SER A 221 30.69 -56.77 51.88
CA SER A 221 31.05 -55.74 50.92
C SER A 221 30.47 -54.40 51.41
N LEU A 222 31.23 -53.31 51.42
CA LEU A 222 30.69 -51.98 51.66
C LEU A 222 29.74 -51.65 50.50
N TRP A 223 28.47 -52.01 50.65
CA TRP A 223 27.42 -51.49 49.79
C TRP A 223 27.37 -49.97 50.02
N LYS A 224 27.35 -49.20 48.93
CA LYS A 224 27.11 -47.75 48.95
C LYS A 224 25.92 -47.49 49.89
N THR A 225 26.21 -46.96 51.06
CA THR A 225 25.18 -46.72 52.06
C THR A 225 24.52 -45.40 51.71
N GLU A 226 23.22 -45.28 51.92
CA GLU A 226 22.45 -44.05 51.67
C GLU A 226 23.12 -42.79 52.24
N LYS A 227 23.80 -42.92 53.39
CA LYS A 227 24.59 -41.85 54.02
C LYS A 227 25.81 -41.39 53.20
N THR A 228 26.47 -42.28 52.46
CA THR A 228 27.61 -41.95 51.58
C THR A 228 27.14 -41.32 50.27
N VAL A 229 26.05 -41.83 49.69
CA VAL A 229 25.45 -41.28 48.47
C VAL A 229 24.86 -39.88 48.75
N ALA A 230 24.13 -39.71 49.85
CA ALA A 230 23.58 -38.41 50.27
C ALA A 230 24.65 -37.34 50.53
N LYS A 231 25.83 -37.72 51.04
CA LYS A 231 26.96 -36.77 51.19
C LYS A 231 27.54 -36.32 49.85
N HIS A 232 27.75 -37.24 48.92
CA HIS A 232 28.29 -36.92 47.59
C HIS A 232 27.26 -36.14 46.75
N GLU A 233 25.98 -36.48 46.85
CA GLU A 233 24.89 -35.71 46.24
C GLU A 233 24.80 -34.30 46.83
N GLY A 234 24.94 -34.14 48.14
CA GLY A 234 24.98 -32.83 48.79
C GLY A 234 26.15 -31.94 48.35
N GLU A 235 27.34 -32.52 48.16
CA GLU A 235 28.51 -31.80 47.63
C GLU A 235 28.37 -31.45 46.13
N MET A 236 27.73 -32.34 45.36
CA MET A 236 27.38 -32.10 43.96
C MET A 236 26.36 -30.95 43.85
N TYR A 237 25.28 -30.96 44.63
CA TYR A 237 24.29 -29.87 44.64
C TYR A 237 24.90 -28.55 45.10
N LYS A 238 25.79 -28.56 46.09
CA LYS A 238 26.53 -27.35 46.51
C LYS A 238 27.42 -26.79 45.40
N THR A 239 28.09 -27.65 44.63
CA THR A 239 28.93 -27.21 43.52
C THR A 239 28.09 -26.65 42.38
N LEU A 240 27.01 -27.35 42.02
CA LEU A 240 26.07 -26.87 41.01
C LEU A 240 25.45 -25.51 41.38
N LEU A 241 25.04 -25.33 42.65
CA LEU A 241 24.53 -24.05 43.15
C LEU A 241 25.58 -22.93 43.06
N ARG A 242 26.84 -23.19 43.44
CA ARG A 242 27.92 -22.21 43.31
C ARG A 242 28.18 -21.82 41.86
N ASP A 243 28.12 -22.78 40.93
CA ASP A 243 28.28 -22.51 39.50
C ASP A 243 27.13 -21.67 38.95
N TYR A 244 25.89 -21.95 39.36
CA TYR A 244 24.73 -21.13 39.03
C TYR A 244 24.83 -19.71 39.60
N GLU A 245 25.24 -19.56 40.87
CA GLU A 245 25.46 -18.25 41.49
C GLU A 245 26.57 -17.46 40.80
N SER A 246 27.67 -18.12 40.43
CA SER A 246 28.76 -17.50 39.66
C SER A 246 28.27 -17.04 38.30
N ARG A 247 27.53 -17.90 37.58
CA ARG A 247 27.00 -17.57 36.26
C ARG A 247 25.98 -16.44 36.31
N GLN A 248 25.14 -16.41 37.35
CA GLN A 248 24.20 -15.32 37.58
C GLN A 248 24.91 -13.99 37.83
N LYS A 249 26.02 -13.99 38.60
CA LYS A 249 26.84 -12.79 38.81
C LYS A 249 27.48 -12.29 37.52
N GLU A 250 28.04 -13.19 36.71
CA GLU A 250 28.60 -12.85 35.39
C GLU A 250 27.54 -12.21 34.48
N LEU A 251 26.35 -12.83 34.38
CA LEU A 251 25.25 -12.28 33.58
C LEU A 251 24.79 -10.91 34.07
N LEU A 252 24.79 -10.66 35.38
CA LEU A 252 24.46 -9.34 35.93
C LEU A 252 25.50 -8.28 35.57
N LEU A 253 26.80 -8.64 35.59
CA LEU A 253 27.89 -7.75 35.16
C LEU A 253 27.79 -7.45 33.66
N GLU A 254 27.59 -8.48 32.84
CA GLU A 254 27.41 -8.34 31.39
C GLU A 254 26.18 -7.46 31.08
N ASN A 255 25.05 -7.67 31.76
CA ASN A 255 23.85 -6.84 31.58
C ASN A 255 24.11 -5.37 31.96
N ALA A 256 24.90 -5.13 33.01
CA ALA A 256 25.31 -3.78 33.39
C ALA A 256 26.22 -3.13 32.34
N GLU A 257 27.13 -3.88 31.73
CA GLU A 257 27.99 -3.42 30.62
C GLU A 257 27.18 -3.13 29.36
N LEU A 258 26.26 -4.03 28.97
CA LEU A 258 25.36 -3.83 27.84
C LEU A 258 24.50 -2.57 28.03
N ARG A 259 24.01 -2.31 29.25
CA ARG A 259 23.28 -1.06 29.55
C ARG A 259 24.17 0.17 29.45
N LYS A 260 25.47 0.09 29.79
CA LYS A 260 26.42 1.19 29.59
C LYS A 260 26.64 1.45 28.10
N VAL A 261 26.85 0.41 27.30
CA VAL A 261 27.02 0.52 25.84
C VAL A 261 25.75 1.10 25.20
N LEU A 262 24.57 0.63 25.58
CA LEU A 262 23.30 1.16 25.08
C LEU A 262 23.13 2.65 25.41
N LYS A 263 23.45 3.07 26.65
CA LYS A 263 23.43 4.48 27.06
C LYS A 263 24.44 5.31 26.26
N GLN A 264 25.62 4.76 25.98
CA GLN A 264 26.65 5.43 25.19
C GLN A 264 26.22 5.58 23.73
N MET A 265 25.71 4.52 23.10
CA MET A 265 25.16 4.58 21.74
C MET A 265 24.01 5.58 21.64
N LYS A 266 23.09 5.61 22.62
CA LYS A 266 22.03 6.62 22.69
C LYS A 266 22.61 8.03 22.76
N LYS A 267 23.64 8.26 23.59
CA LYS A 267 24.33 9.55 23.71
C LYS A 267 24.96 9.97 22.38
N GLU A 268 25.61 9.05 21.68
CA GLU A 268 26.21 9.29 20.36
C GLU A 268 25.17 9.58 19.28
N MET A 269 24.07 8.80 19.23
CA MET A 269 22.96 9.07 18.31
C MET A 269 22.34 10.44 18.57
N VAL A 270 22.11 10.80 19.85
CA VAL A 270 21.60 12.13 20.21
C VAL A 270 22.60 13.22 19.84
N ALA A 271 23.92 13.02 20.02
CA ALA A 271 24.92 14.00 19.62
C ALA A 271 24.93 14.25 18.10
N ILE A 272 24.84 13.20 17.28
CA ILE A 272 24.74 13.28 15.82
C ILE A 272 23.45 13.98 15.38
N LEU A 273 22.33 13.67 16.05
CA LEU A 273 21.05 14.29 15.75
C LEU A 273 20.95 15.73 16.28
N SER A 274 21.70 16.08 17.33
CA SER A 274 21.71 17.43 17.93
C SER A 274 22.69 18.37 17.25
N SER A 275 23.74 17.87 16.57
CA SER A 275 24.54 18.68 15.64
C SER A 275 23.75 19.09 14.37
N ARG A 276 22.49 18.66 14.26
CA ARG A 276 21.50 19.04 13.24
C ARG A 276 20.51 20.11 13.73
N LYS A 277 20.86 20.94 14.70
CA LYS A 277 20.11 22.19 14.93
C LYS A 277 20.78 23.32 14.14
N PRO A 278 20.10 23.94 13.15
CA PRO A 278 20.56 25.20 12.61
C PRO A 278 20.51 26.23 13.75
N ASN A 279 21.60 26.96 13.90
CA ASN A 279 21.69 28.10 14.80
C ASN A 279 20.79 29.21 14.22
N VAL A 280 19.48 29.11 14.44
CA VAL A 280 18.56 30.23 14.28
C VAL A 280 18.62 30.98 15.59
N ASN A 281 19.49 32.00 15.63
CA ASN A 281 19.23 33.32 16.23
C ASN A 281 20.50 34.18 16.25
N GLY A 282 20.42 35.32 15.55
CA GLY A 282 21.22 36.52 15.81
C GLY A 282 22.27 36.84 14.75
N ASP A 283 21.93 37.65 13.73
CA ASP A 283 22.22 39.07 13.86
C ASP A 283 21.45 39.95 12.85
N LYS A 284 21.15 41.16 13.30
CA LYS A 284 20.50 42.24 12.54
C LYS A 284 21.54 42.88 11.60
N GLN A 285 21.19 43.14 10.33
CA GLN A 285 21.44 44.48 9.76
C GLN A 285 20.63 44.77 8.49
N ASP A 286 20.14 45.99 8.50
CA ASP A 286 19.45 46.84 7.55
C ASP A 286 20.17 47.07 6.21
N ASN A 287 19.46 46.96 5.07
CA ASN A 287 19.26 48.03 4.06
C ASN A 287 18.78 47.50 2.69
N GLY A 288 17.66 48.05 2.22
CA GLY A 288 17.49 48.74 0.93
C GLY A 288 17.77 48.07 -0.44
N VAL A 289 16.74 48.20 -1.29
CA VAL A 289 16.73 48.40 -2.77
C VAL A 289 16.45 47.18 -3.66
N ASP A 290 15.18 47.13 -4.09
CA ASP A 290 14.64 46.98 -5.47
C ASP A 290 15.51 46.34 -6.57
N SER A 291 15.01 45.26 -7.19
CA SER A 291 14.90 45.09 -8.65
C SER A 291 14.23 43.75 -8.99
N ASP A 292 13.25 43.79 -9.90
CA ASP A 292 12.70 42.65 -10.65
C ASP A 292 13.81 41.87 -11.38
N GLU A 293 13.73 40.53 -11.40
CA GLU A 293 14.06 39.65 -12.53
C GLU A 293 13.73 38.16 -12.20
N GLU A 294 13.44 37.41 -13.25
CA GLU A 294 12.83 36.07 -13.28
C GLU A 294 13.80 34.91 -12.92
N GLU A 295 13.16 33.78 -12.54
CA GLU A 295 13.53 32.36 -12.79
C GLU A 295 14.90 31.74 -12.39
N GLU A 296 14.81 30.47 -11.96
CA GLU A 296 15.87 29.48 -11.73
C GLU A 296 16.83 29.66 -10.53
N GLY A 297 16.46 29.07 -9.39
CA GLY A 297 17.35 28.97 -8.23
C GLY A 297 16.95 27.92 -7.20
N ILE A 298 16.56 26.70 -7.63
CA ILE A 298 16.20 25.61 -6.69
C ILE A 298 17.09 24.36 -6.82
N ASP A 299 18.04 24.30 -7.77
CA ASP A 299 18.81 23.06 -8.00
C ASP A 299 20.11 22.93 -7.17
N SER A 300 20.72 24.04 -6.74
CA SER A 300 22.01 23.99 -6.01
C SER A 300 21.91 23.40 -4.59
N CYS A 301 20.74 23.52 -3.93
CA CYS A 301 20.53 23.00 -2.58
C CYS A 301 20.29 21.49 -2.53
N LYS A 302 19.79 20.88 -3.61
CA LYS A 302 19.57 19.42 -3.68
C LYS A 302 20.86 18.66 -3.92
N GLU A 303 21.73 19.18 -4.79
CA GLU A 303 23.01 18.57 -5.12
C GLU A 303 23.97 18.58 -3.91
N SER A 304 23.96 19.65 -3.09
CA SER A 304 24.74 19.73 -1.85
C SER A 304 24.31 18.70 -0.79
N VAL A 305 23.00 18.43 -0.68
CA VAL A 305 22.44 17.42 0.24
C VAL A 305 22.71 15.99 -0.26
N GLU A 306 22.64 15.75 -1.57
CA GLU A 306 22.98 14.46 -2.17
C GLU A 306 24.47 14.15 -2.06
N LEU A 307 25.35 15.10 -2.38
CA LEU A 307 26.81 14.96 -2.21
C LEU A 307 27.20 14.71 -0.75
N PHE A 308 26.55 15.37 0.21
CA PHE A 308 26.75 15.11 1.63
C PHE A 308 26.28 13.71 2.04
N SER A 309 25.14 13.24 1.49
CA SER A 309 24.61 11.89 1.75
C SER A 309 25.52 10.78 1.20
N VAL A 310 26.14 11.01 0.04
CA VAL A 310 27.11 10.11 -0.59
C VAL A 310 28.39 10.08 0.26
N HIS A 311 28.88 11.25 0.69
CA HIS A 311 30.10 11.33 1.50
C HIS A 311 29.93 10.74 2.91
N ALA A 312 28.73 10.87 3.50
CA ALA A 312 28.37 10.22 4.76
C ALA A 312 28.30 8.68 4.62
N ARG A 313 27.69 8.18 3.54
CA ARG A 313 27.68 6.74 3.22
C ARG A 313 29.08 6.19 3.02
N GLU A 314 29.94 6.95 2.34
CA GLU A 314 31.31 6.54 2.08
C GLU A 314 32.14 6.49 3.38
N LYS A 315 32.02 7.50 4.24
CA LYS A 315 32.66 7.51 5.57
C LYS A 315 32.20 6.34 6.44
N LEU A 316 30.90 6.02 6.44
CA LEU A 316 30.35 4.86 7.14
C LEU A 316 30.96 3.55 6.61
N THR A 317 30.97 3.38 5.29
CA THR A 317 31.50 2.18 4.62
C THR A 317 32.99 2.01 4.91
N ASN A 318 33.76 3.09 4.90
CA ASN A 318 35.18 3.09 5.22
C ASN A 318 35.44 2.78 6.70
N GLY A 319 34.59 3.28 7.62
CA GLY A 319 34.63 2.96 9.05
C GLY A 319 34.40 1.48 9.33
N VAL A 320 33.35 0.89 8.73
CA VAL A 320 33.06 -0.55 8.82
C VAL A 320 34.22 -1.37 8.27
N ARG A 321 34.75 -1.00 7.09
CA ARG A 321 35.89 -1.71 6.48
C ARG A 321 37.14 -1.66 7.34
N ARG A 322 37.39 -0.55 8.05
CA ARG A 322 38.53 -0.41 8.97
C ARG A 322 38.35 -1.29 10.21
N GLN A 323 37.15 -1.38 10.77
CA GLN A 323 36.87 -2.27 11.91
C GLN A 323 36.99 -3.75 11.52
N LEU A 324 36.52 -4.13 10.34
CA LEU A 324 36.65 -5.49 9.82
C LEU A 324 38.13 -5.89 9.62
N LYS A 325 38.97 -4.96 9.14
CA LYS A 325 40.43 -5.19 9.04
C LYS A 325 41.07 -5.41 10.41
N LYS A 326 40.71 -4.60 11.43
CA LYS A 326 41.21 -4.77 12.81
C LYS A 326 40.81 -6.14 13.37
N LEU A 327 39.56 -6.55 13.16
CA LEU A 327 39.07 -7.85 13.58
C LEU A 327 39.84 -9.00 12.88
N LYS A 328 40.04 -8.90 11.56
CA LYS A 328 40.84 -9.87 10.79
C LYS A 328 42.25 -10.04 11.36
N THR A 329 42.96 -8.93 11.59
CA THR A 329 44.32 -8.98 12.18
C THR A 329 44.34 -9.56 13.60
N HIS A 330 43.27 -9.35 14.37
CA HIS A 330 43.15 -9.90 15.71
C HIS A 330 42.93 -11.42 15.67
N VAL A 331 42.11 -11.90 14.73
CA VAL A 331 41.88 -13.34 14.49
C VAL A 331 43.16 -14.01 14.01
N GLU A 332 43.89 -13.43 13.07
CA GLU A 332 45.18 -13.95 12.60
C GLU A 332 46.23 -14.03 13.72
N ARG A 333 46.24 -13.06 14.65
CA ARG A 333 47.09 -13.11 15.85
C ARG A 333 46.69 -14.20 16.83
N LEU A 334 45.39 -14.45 17.01
CA LEU A 334 44.91 -15.55 17.85
C LEU A 334 45.29 -16.89 17.25
N ASP A 335 45.13 -17.04 15.94
CA ASP A 335 45.53 -18.25 15.20
C ASP A 335 47.05 -18.48 15.30
N SER A 336 47.86 -17.43 15.14
CA SER A 336 49.31 -17.50 15.31
C SER A 336 49.74 -17.87 16.74
N ARG A 337 49.00 -17.45 17.77
CA ARG A 337 49.26 -17.83 19.17
C ARG A 337 48.93 -19.29 19.46
N VAL A 338 47.92 -19.85 18.79
CA VAL A 338 47.59 -21.28 18.87
C VAL A 338 48.70 -22.12 18.23
N HIS A 339 49.31 -21.64 17.13
CA HIS A 339 50.43 -22.31 16.49
C HIS A 339 51.74 -22.22 17.30
N LEU A 340 52.01 -21.11 17.99
CA LEU A 340 53.22 -20.93 18.81
C LEU A 340 53.18 -21.68 20.16
N GLY A 341 51.99 -21.93 20.70
CA GLY A 341 51.81 -22.72 21.93
C GLY A 341 52.02 -24.22 21.76
N GLY A 342 52.10 -24.71 20.51
CA GLY A 342 52.34 -26.12 20.19
C GLY A 342 53.82 -26.52 20.09
N THR A 343 54.76 -25.56 20.17
CA THR A 343 56.19 -25.79 19.87
C THR A 343 57.11 -25.76 21.11
N ILE A 344 56.58 -25.62 22.33
CA ILE A 344 57.38 -25.48 23.58
C ILE A 344 57.53 -26.81 24.36
N PHE A 345 57.03 -27.93 23.84
CA PHE A 345 57.24 -29.25 24.46
C PHE A 345 57.98 -30.18 23.50
N CYS A 346 59.28 -29.99 23.33
CA CYS A 346 60.17 -31.03 22.79
C CYS A 346 61.63 -30.66 23.06
N GLU A 347 62.05 -30.80 24.32
CA GLU A 347 63.42 -31.18 24.62
C GLU A 347 63.39 -32.04 25.89
N ASP A 348 64.09 -33.17 25.80
CA ASP A 348 64.40 -34.15 26.85
C ASP A 348 63.24 -34.97 27.45
N THR A 349 63.15 -36.25 27.08
CA THR A 349 63.88 -37.33 27.77
C THR A 349 63.37 -38.68 27.25
N GLU A 350 64.30 -39.51 26.78
CA GLU A 350 64.10 -40.94 26.54
C GLU A 350 63.53 -41.63 27.79
N ASN A 351 62.31 -42.15 27.69
CA ASN A 351 61.86 -43.49 28.11
C ASN A 351 60.32 -43.53 28.16
N VAL A 352 59.76 -44.70 27.85
CA VAL A 352 58.32 -45.10 27.87
C VAL A 352 57.57 -45.00 26.51
N PRO A 353 57.63 -46.06 25.67
CA PRO A 353 56.83 -46.12 24.45
C PRO A 353 55.41 -46.71 24.61
N GLN A 354 55.02 -47.26 25.78
CA GLN A 354 53.78 -48.06 25.87
C GLN A 354 52.65 -47.43 26.71
N ASP A 355 52.96 -46.68 27.76
CA ASP A 355 51.93 -46.01 28.58
C ASP A 355 51.50 -44.66 27.99
N THR A 356 52.42 -43.91 27.38
CA THR A 356 52.14 -42.69 26.62
C THR A 356 51.19 -42.95 25.45
N SER A 357 51.31 -44.08 24.75
CA SER A 357 50.39 -44.47 23.67
C SER A 357 48.98 -44.80 24.17
N LYS A 358 48.84 -45.41 25.35
CA LYS A 358 47.53 -45.72 25.95
C LYS A 358 46.87 -44.45 26.48
N GLU A 359 47.65 -43.57 27.10
CA GLU A 359 47.20 -42.28 27.62
C GLU A 359 46.80 -41.32 26.50
N MET A 360 47.57 -41.26 25.41
CA MET A 360 47.17 -40.56 24.19
C MET A 360 45.88 -41.12 23.58
N GLY A 361 45.66 -42.44 23.65
CA GLY A 361 44.41 -43.08 23.23
C GLY A 361 43.21 -42.62 24.06
N LYS A 362 43.37 -42.53 25.39
CA LYS A 362 42.34 -42.03 26.31
C LYS A 362 42.05 -40.54 26.09
N LEU A 363 43.10 -39.71 26.00
CA LEU A 363 42.96 -38.28 25.74
C LEU A 363 42.28 -38.00 24.38
N ARG A 364 42.55 -38.79 23.34
CA ARG A 364 41.84 -38.69 22.05
C ARG A 364 40.36 -39.06 22.16
N LEU A 365 40.02 -40.04 23.00
CA LEU A 365 38.63 -40.42 23.25
C LEU A 365 37.90 -39.31 24.01
N GLU A 366 38.51 -38.77 25.05
CA GLU A 366 37.97 -37.65 25.84
C GLU A 366 37.82 -36.38 24.99
N ALA A 367 38.81 -36.05 24.16
CA ALA A 367 38.72 -34.92 23.24
C ALA A 367 37.57 -35.07 22.22
N ARG A 368 37.30 -36.29 21.74
CA ARG A 368 36.12 -36.58 20.91
C ARG A 368 34.83 -36.41 21.69
N GLN A 369 34.75 -36.91 22.92
CA GLN A 369 33.58 -36.75 23.77
C GLN A 369 33.31 -35.27 24.11
N CYS A 370 34.33 -34.48 24.42
CA CYS A 370 34.23 -33.04 24.62
C CYS A 370 33.72 -32.34 23.35
N LYS A 371 34.22 -32.72 22.17
CA LYS A 371 33.74 -32.18 20.89
C LYS A 371 32.26 -32.47 20.66
N ASP A 372 31.82 -33.70 20.91
CA ASP A 372 30.41 -34.08 20.78
C ASP A 372 29.53 -33.32 21.79
N TYR A 373 30.03 -33.07 23.00
CA TYR A 373 29.34 -32.27 24.01
C TYR A 373 29.20 -30.81 23.59
N ILE A 374 30.26 -30.22 23.05
CA ILE A 374 30.25 -28.84 22.53
C ILE A 374 29.27 -28.73 21.36
N GLN A 375 29.24 -29.70 20.45
CA GLN A 375 28.27 -29.71 19.34
C GLN A 375 26.82 -29.81 19.84
N LYS A 376 26.54 -30.65 20.84
CA LYS A 376 25.21 -30.74 21.47
C LYS A 376 24.82 -29.44 22.18
N GLN A 377 25.76 -28.83 22.90
CA GLN A 377 25.53 -27.54 23.57
C GLN A 377 25.26 -26.43 22.56
N GLN A 378 26.03 -26.35 21.47
CA GLN A 378 25.81 -25.40 20.38
C GLN A 378 24.44 -25.59 19.72
N HIS A 379 24.04 -26.83 19.44
CA HIS A 379 22.72 -27.13 18.89
C HIS A 379 21.59 -26.69 19.82
N LEU A 380 21.71 -26.96 21.13
CA LEU A 380 20.71 -26.56 22.11
C LEU A 380 20.61 -25.03 22.24
N LEU A 381 21.75 -24.33 22.18
CA LEU A 381 21.81 -22.87 22.18
C LEU A 381 21.15 -22.27 20.93
N GLN A 382 21.45 -22.84 19.75
CA GLN A 382 20.82 -22.44 18.49
C GLN A 382 19.30 -22.60 18.55
N GLN A 383 18.82 -23.73 19.07
CA GLN A 383 17.40 -24.03 19.23
C GLN A 383 16.72 -23.08 20.22
N LYS A 384 17.38 -22.71 21.31
CA LYS A 384 16.85 -21.75 22.29
C LYS A 384 16.77 -20.34 21.72
N LEU A 385 17.79 -19.92 20.99
CA LEU A 385 17.82 -18.60 20.32
C LEU A 385 16.77 -18.51 19.20
N SER A 386 16.57 -19.57 18.41
CA SER A 386 15.55 -19.59 17.37
C SER A 386 14.14 -19.55 17.96
N ALA A 387 13.86 -20.35 18.99
CA ALA A 387 12.56 -20.36 19.66
C ALA A 387 12.21 -19.01 20.29
N GLN A 388 13.19 -18.34 20.91
CA GLN A 388 12.98 -17.03 21.52
C GLN A 388 12.76 -15.93 20.46
N CYS A 389 13.46 -16.01 19.33
CA CYS A 389 13.25 -15.11 18.20
C CYS A 389 11.87 -15.30 17.54
N GLU A 390 11.40 -16.55 17.42
CA GLU A 390 10.07 -16.89 16.90
C GLU A 390 8.95 -16.39 17.84
N GLU A 391 9.14 -16.49 19.15
CA GLU A 391 8.16 -16.00 20.14
C GLU A 391 8.06 -14.46 20.16
N GLU A 392 9.19 -13.75 20.09
CA GLU A 392 9.20 -12.28 19.99
C GLU A 392 8.62 -11.76 18.67
N THR A 393 8.91 -12.44 17.54
CA THR A 393 8.32 -12.08 16.24
C THR A 393 6.84 -12.41 16.17
N SER A 394 6.40 -13.53 16.75
CA SER A 394 4.99 -13.89 16.86
C SER A 394 4.22 -12.90 17.73
N ALA A 395 4.79 -12.45 18.86
CA ALA A 395 4.20 -11.42 19.71
C ALA A 395 4.06 -10.07 18.99
N MET A 396 5.10 -9.62 18.27
CA MET A 396 5.02 -8.40 17.46
C MET A 396 4.00 -8.49 16.32
N LEU A 397 3.87 -9.66 15.66
CA LEU A 397 2.86 -9.88 14.62
C LEU A 397 1.44 -9.89 15.21
N ALA A 398 1.26 -10.53 16.37
CA ALA A 398 0.00 -10.51 17.10
C ALA A 398 -0.41 -9.07 17.48
N ASP A 399 0.53 -8.25 17.97
CA ASP A 399 0.28 -6.84 18.28
C ASP A 399 -0.11 -6.03 17.03
N CYS A 400 0.52 -6.29 15.88
CA CYS A 400 0.14 -5.69 14.59
C CYS A 400 -1.28 -6.09 14.16
N HIS A 401 -1.65 -7.35 14.29
CA HIS A 401 -3.00 -7.85 13.98
C HIS A 401 -4.05 -7.23 14.90
N MET A 402 -3.79 -7.17 16.21
CA MET A 402 -4.68 -6.53 17.19
C MET A 402 -4.85 -5.04 16.90
N PHE A 403 -3.80 -4.35 16.45
CA PHE A 403 -3.89 -2.94 16.08
C PHE A 403 -4.77 -2.74 14.84
N GLN A 404 -4.61 -3.59 13.82
CA GLN A 404 -5.43 -3.55 12.61
C GLN A 404 -6.91 -3.85 12.92
N GLU A 405 -7.20 -4.86 13.74
CA GLU A 405 -8.55 -5.20 14.17
C GLU A 405 -9.19 -4.05 14.96
N LYS A 406 -8.44 -3.41 15.85
CA LYS A 406 -8.90 -2.23 16.61
C LYS A 406 -9.28 -1.07 15.70
N ASP A 407 -8.55 -0.84 14.62
CA ASP A 407 -8.86 0.22 13.67
C ASP A 407 -10.05 -0.13 12.77
N CYS A 408 -10.20 -1.38 12.34
CA CYS A 408 -11.41 -1.85 11.65
C CYS A 408 -12.67 -1.67 12.52
N LEU A 409 -12.62 -2.10 13.79
CA LEU A 409 -13.72 -1.94 14.73
C LEU A 409 -14.08 -0.47 14.97
N ARG A 410 -13.09 0.44 14.93
CA ARG A 410 -13.32 1.88 15.05
C ARG A 410 -14.13 2.41 13.87
N ASP A 411 -13.88 1.94 12.66
CA ASP A 411 -14.58 2.38 11.46
C ASP A 411 -15.99 1.78 11.36
N GLU A 412 -16.16 0.52 11.77
CA GLU A 412 -17.48 -0.09 11.97
C GLU A 412 -18.29 0.69 13.01
N TRP A 413 -17.67 1.05 14.14
CA TRP A 413 -18.31 1.84 15.18
C TRP A 413 -18.77 3.21 14.67
N LYS A 414 -17.96 3.92 13.89
CA LYS A 414 -18.36 5.19 13.24
C LYS A 414 -19.57 4.99 12.32
N THR A 415 -19.61 3.88 11.59
CA THR A 415 -20.70 3.56 10.67
C THR A 415 -22.00 3.30 11.45
N LEU A 416 -21.93 2.49 12.49
CA LEU A 416 -23.06 2.21 13.39
C LEU A 416 -23.54 3.48 14.11
N GLU A 417 -22.63 4.33 14.53
CA GLU A 417 -22.94 5.63 15.13
C GLU A 417 -23.66 6.55 14.14
N GLY A 418 -23.24 6.55 12.87
CA GLY A 418 -23.93 7.24 11.78
C GLY A 418 -25.35 6.72 11.58
N GLN A 419 -25.53 5.40 11.53
CA GLN A 419 -26.85 4.77 11.42
C GLN A 419 -27.75 5.10 12.61
N ARG A 420 -27.22 5.02 13.84
CA ARG A 420 -27.94 5.40 15.07
C ARG A 420 -28.45 6.84 14.97
N LYS A 421 -27.61 7.79 14.54
CA LYS A 421 -28.03 9.19 14.35
C LYS A 421 -29.10 9.35 13.26
N SER A 422 -29.06 8.55 12.20
CA SER A 422 -30.09 8.54 11.15
C SER A 422 -31.42 8.05 11.70
N PHE A 423 -31.43 6.89 12.38
CA PHE A 423 -32.64 6.36 13.00
C PHE A 423 -33.21 7.30 14.06
N GLU A 424 -32.36 7.97 14.82
CA GLU A 424 -32.79 8.98 15.79
C GLU A 424 -33.47 10.17 15.11
N ARG A 425 -32.95 10.60 13.94
CA ARG A 425 -33.55 11.67 13.14
C ARG A 425 -34.89 11.24 12.55
N GLU A 426 -34.94 10.05 11.95
CA GLU A 426 -36.19 9.47 11.43
C GLU A 426 -37.24 9.34 12.54
N ARG A 427 -36.86 8.85 13.72
CA ARG A 427 -37.76 8.73 14.87
C ARG A 427 -38.34 10.08 15.29
N ARG A 428 -37.53 11.15 15.32
CA ARG A 428 -38.01 12.52 15.58
C ARG A 428 -38.97 12.97 14.47
N ASN A 429 -38.62 12.76 13.21
CA ASN A 429 -39.46 13.14 12.08
C ASN A 429 -40.82 12.42 12.11
N PHE A 430 -40.84 11.11 12.42
CA PHE A 430 -42.08 10.34 12.56
C PHE A 430 -42.92 10.83 13.72
N THR A 431 -42.28 11.16 14.85
CA THR A 431 -42.97 11.68 16.03
C THR A 431 -43.59 13.06 15.72
N GLU A 432 -42.84 13.93 15.07
CA GLU A 432 -43.31 15.25 14.65
C GLU A 432 -44.44 15.14 13.61
N ALA A 433 -44.33 14.24 12.64
CA ALA A 433 -45.40 13.97 11.68
C ALA A 433 -46.67 13.46 12.36
N ALA A 434 -46.55 12.57 13.35
CA ALA A 434 -47.69 12.09 14.13
C ALA A 434 -48.35 13.22 14.94
N ILE A 435 -47.55 14.12 15.54
CA ILE A 435 -48.06 15.30 16.25
C ILE A 435 -48.83 16.20 15.27
N ARG A 436 -48.24 16.55 14.12
CA ARG A 436 -48.90 17.39 13.11
C ARG A 436 -50.22 16.79 12.62
N LEU A 437 -50.24 15.48 12.35
CA LEU A 437 -51.48 14.79 11.99
C LEU A 437 -52.53 14.86 13.10
N SER A 438 -52.13 14.71 14.36
CA SER A 438 -53.04 14.84 15.49
C SER A 438 -53.61 16.27 15.62
N GLU A 439 -52.79 17.30 15.41
CA GLU A 439 -53.21 18.69 15.42
C GLU A 439 -54.20 18.99 14.28
N GLU A 440 -53.93 18.51 13.07
CA GLU A 440 -54.84 18.64 11.93
C GLU A 440 -56.19 17.98 12.18
N VAL A 441 -56.21 16.79 12.79
CA VAL A 441 -57.45 16.10 13.16
C VAL A 441 -58.24 16.89 14.21
N ILE A 442 -57.56 17.43 15.22
CA ILE A 442 -58.19 18.28 16.26
C ILE A 442 -58.79 19.55 15.63
N VAL A 443 -58.04 20.23 14.75
CA VAL A 443 -58.51 21.44 14.06
C VAL A 443 -59.74 21.14 13.20
N LYS A 444 -59.70 20.06 12.41
CA LYS A 444 -60.86 19.62 11.60
C LYS A 444 -62.07 19.26 12.46
N SER A 445 -61.86 18.54 13.58
CA SER A 445 -62.92 18.20 14.52
C SER A 445 -63.56 19.44 15.13
N ASN A 446 -62.75 20.42 15.54
CA ASN A 446 -63.23 21.70 16.08
C ASN A 446 -64.00 22.50 15.02
N ALA A 447 -63.54 22.55 13.77
CA ALA A 447 -64.24 23.21 12.67
C ALA A 447 -65.62 22.59 12.42
N ILE A 448 -65.71 21.25 12.41
CA ILE A 448 -67.00 20.52 12.27
C ILE A 448 -67.92 20.85 13.44
N LYS A 449 -67.41 20.89 14.67
CA LYS A 449 -68.19 21.24 15.87
C LYS A 449 -68.76 22.66 15.80
N VAL A 450 -67.98 23.62 15.30
CA VAL A 450 -68.45 25.01 15.08
C VAL A 450 -69.54 25.05 14.02
N GLN A 451 -69.37 24.35 12.88
CA GLN A 451 -70.38 24.28 11.83
C GLN A 451 -71.70 23.65 12.33
N LEU A 452 -71.62 22.57 13.10
CA LEU A 452 -72.79 21.95 13.74
C LEU A 452 -73.50 22.90 14.70
N ASN A 453 -72.75 23.65 15.50
CA ASN A 453 -73.34 24.64 16.41
C ASN A 453 -74.04 25.77 15.65
N VAL A 454 -73.46 26.25 14.54
CA VAL A 454 -74.08 27.27 13.68
C VAL A 454 -75.36 26.70 13.04
N ALA A 455 -75.29 25.51 12.44
CA ALA A 455 -76.45 24.87 11.83
C ALA A 455 -77.58 24.60 12.83
N ASN A 456 -77.25 24.21 14.07
CA ASN A 456 -78.23 24.01 15.12
C ASN A 456 -78.85 25.34 15.58
N ARG A 457 -78.05 26.42 15.67
CA ARG A 457 -78.57 27.76 15.94
C ARG A 457 -79.53 28.22 14.84
N ASP A 458 -79.14 28.04 13.57
CA ASP A 458 -79.96 28.42 12.43
C ASP A 458 -81.25 27.60 12.37
N PHE A 459 -81.19 26.30 12.70
CA PHE A 459 -82.36 25.43 12.81
C PHE A 459 -83.32 25.86 13.93
N VAL A 460 -82.79 26.19 15.12
CA VAL A 460 -83.60 26.73 16.23
C VAL A 460 -84.22 28.07 15.83
N CYS A 461 -83.47 28.97 15.19
CA CYS A 461 -84.00 30.23 14.66
C CYS A 461 -85.11 30.00 13.63
N ALA A 462 -84.95 29.04 12.71
CA ALA A 462 -85.95 28.69 11.72
C ALA A 462 -87.23 28.11 12.36
N LEU A 463 -87.09 27.25 13.37
CA LEU A 463 -88.22 26.73 14.16
C LEU A 463 -88.97 27.85 14.89
N ILE A 464 -88.24 28.77 15.52
CA ILE A 464 -88.84 29.96 16.16
C ILE A 464 -89.58 30.79 15.11
N PHE A 465 -88.96 31.08 13.97
CA PHE A 465 -89.58 31.85 12.89
C PHE A 465 -90.83 31.17 12.32
N ALA A 466 -90.81 29.85 12.16
CA ALA A 466 -91.97 29.07 11.74
C ALA A 466 -93.10 29.10 12.78
N HIS A 467 -92.77 28.98 14.07
CA HIS A 467 -93.76 29.01 15.17
C HIS A 467 -94.37 30.41 15.40
N PHE A 468 -93.60 31.49 15.21
CA PHE A 468 -94.14 32.86 15.30
C PHE A 468 -94.79 33.34 13.99
N GLY A 469 -94.27 32.92 12.83
CA GLY A 469 -94.85 33.21 11.52
C GLY A 469 -96.21 32.55 11.31
N SER A 470 -96.44 31.36 11.87
CA SER A 470 -97.75 30.71 11.86
C SER A 470 -98.76 31.30 12.87
N LYS A 471 -98.29 32.13 13.83
CA LYS A 471 -99.17 32.92 14.73
C LYS A 471 -99.48 34.32 14.19
N LEU A 472 -98.73 34.78 13.19
CA LEU A 472 -99.03 35.98 12.42
C LEU A 472 -99.80 35.57 11.15
N SER A 473 -101.00 35.03 11.33
CA SER A 473 -102.03 35.17 10.31
C SER A 473 -102.42 36.65 10.28
N PRO A 474 -102.15 37.40 9.20
CA PRO A 474 -102.71 38.71 9.05
C PRO A 474 -104.22 38.53 8.96
N ILE A 475 -104.90 39.09 9.96
CA ILE A 475 -106.30 39.47 9.97
C ILE A 475 -106.68 39.87 8.55
N GLY A 476 -107.47 39.02 7.88
CA GLY A 476 -108.09 39.38 6.61
C GLY A 476 -109.06 40.55 6.83
N PRO A 477 -109.26 41.41 5.82
CA PRO A 477 -110.29 42.44 5.85
C PRO A 477 -111.70 41.86 6.03
#